data_AF-Q6YQG7-F1
#
_entry.id   AF-Q6YQG7-F1
#
_cell.length_a   1.000
_cell.length_b   1.000
_cell.length_c   1.000
_cell.angle_alpha   90.00
_cell.angle_beta   90.00
_cell.angle_gamma   90.00
#
_symmetry.space_group_name_H-M   'P 1'
#
loop_
_entity.id
_entity.type
_entity.pdbx_description
1 polymer ?
#
loop_
_entity_poly.entity_id
_entity_poly.type
_entity_poly.pdbx_seq_one_letter_code
_entity_poly.pdbx_strand_id
1 'polypeptide(L)'
;MKLEKLHQKVKLLQKIIEKIKKIDKKIVFNLVNQFNQTLNLTTILKTIQIKRSTYYWLKVKNKIKEKEEKYLLQQKRIKALCLHYQYFYGHRKITTLYHKTFNELITKKKVYTIMRKNSIFCRLRIKKNKYYYNNNLKSKLKVVDNLINQDFISKTPLQKLFTDVTYFKTPKGFLYFSCIIDSFNNQIIAFHTSNHQNKDLV
;
A
#
# COMPACT_ATOMS: atom_id res chain seq x y z
N MET A 1 -3.75 71.11 14.00
CA MET A 1 -2.42 70.91 13.36
C MET A 1 -1.88 69.46 13.33
N LYS A 2 -1.55 68.79 14.44
CA LYS A 2 -1.00 67.40 14.40
C LYS A 2 -2.01 66.35 13.90
N LEU A 3 -3.27 66.47 14.29
CA LEU A 3 -4.35 65.54 13.90
C LEU A 3 -4.69 65.64 12.40
N GLU A 4 -4.72 66.87 11.86
CA GLU A 4 -4.99 67.12 10.43
C GLU A 4 -3.87 66.58 9.53
N LYS A 5 -2.61 66.75 9.95
CA LYS A 5 -1.45 66.15 9.25
C LYS A 5 -1.52 64.62 9.26
N LEU A 6 -2.00 64.00 10.34
CA LEU A 6 -2.19 62.55 10.42
C LEU A 6 -3.29 62.09 9.46
N HIS A 7 -4.44 62.79 9.43
CA HIS A 7 -5.51 62.50 8.49
C HIS A 7 -5.08 62.65 7.03
N GLN A 8 -4.30 63.69 6.71
CA GLN A 8 -3.73 63.88 5.37
C GLN A 8 -2.78 62.73 4.98
N LYS A 9 -1.91 62.28 5.89
CA LYS A 9 -1.03 61.13 5.65
C LYS A 9 -1.80 59.83 5.41
N VAL A 10 -2.83 59.56 6.22
CA VAL A 10 -3.70 58.38 6.04
C VAL A 10 -4.42 58.45 4.70
N LYS A 11 -4.93 59.62 4.31
CA LYS A 11 -5.63 59.83 3.03
C LYS A 11 -4.69 59.65 1.83
N LEU A 12 -3.43 60.06 1.94
CA LEU A 12 -2.40 59.84 0.92
C LEU A 12 -2.07 58.34 0.77
N LEU A 13 -1.89 57.63 1.90
CA LEU A 13 -1.65 56.18 1.92
C LEU A 13 -2.82 55.41 1.30
N GLN A 14 -4.06 55.82 1.60
CA GLN A 14 -5.27 55.22 1.01
C GLN A 14 -5.30 55.40 -0.52
N LYS A 15 -5.00 56.60 -1.03
CA LYS A 15 -4.88 56.84 -2.48
C LYS A 15 -3.78 56.00 -3.16
N ILE A 16 -2.68 55.75 -2.46
CA ILE A 16 -1.60 54.89 -2.98
C ILE A 16 -2.05 53.42 -3.00
N ILE A 17 -2.77 52.96 -1.97
CA ILE A 17 -3.33 51.60 -1.91
C ILE A 17 -4.38 51.38 -3.00
N GLU A 18 -5.26 52.36 -3.27
CA GLU A 18 -6.24 52.30 -4.38
C GLU A 18 -5.57 52.19 -5.76
N LYS A 19 -4.42 52.83 -5.95
CA LYS A 19 -3.63 52.70 -7.20
C LYS A 19 -3.00 51.31 -7.36
N ILE A 20 -2.80 50.56 -6.28
CA ILE A 20 -2.36 49.16 -6.31
C ILE A 20 -3.58 48.31 -6.69
N LYS A 21 -3.91 48.27 -7.99
CA LYS A 21 -5.06 47.58 -8.60
C LYS A 21 -5.23 46.09 -8.24
N LYS A 22 -4.24 45.46 -7.60
CA LYS A 22 -4.29 44.10 -7.07
C LYS A 22 -3.51 44.05 -5.76
N ILE A 23 -4.21 44.16 -4.63
CA ILE A 23 -3.60 43.83 -3.34
C ILE A 23 -3.43 42.32 -3.29
N ASP A 24 -2.17 41.86 -3.25
CA ASP A 24 -1.88 40.44 -3.14
C ASP A 24 -2.39 39.86 -1.83
N LYS A 25 -2.99 38.67 -1.91
CA LYS A 25 -3.58 37.96 -0.75
C LYS A 25 -2.58 37.82 0.41
N LYS A 26 -1.31 37.60 0.06
CA LYS A 26 -0.19 37.43 1.00
C LYS A 26 0.06 38.71 1.81
N ILE A 27 -0.07 39.87 1.17
CA ILE A 27 0.06 41.19 1.80
C ILE A 27 -1.09 41.42 2.79
N VAL A 28 -2.32 41.06 2.40
CA VAL A 28 -3.50 41.16 3.29
C VAL A 28 -3.32 40.32 4.56
N PHE A 29 -2.89 39.06 4.44
CA PHE A 29 -2.68 38.20 5.61
C PHE A 29 -1.52 38.66 6.48
N ASN A 30 -0.41 39.12 5.89
CA ASN A 30 0.72 39.64 6.66
C ASN A 30 0.33 40.89 7.45
N LEU A 31 -0.34 41.86 6.82
CA LEU A 31 -0.81 43.07 7.49
C LEU A 31 -1.80 42.75 8.61
N VAL A 32 -2.76 41.85 8.37
CA VAL A 32 -3.68 41.44 9.42
C VAL A 32 -2.92 40.77 10.57
N ASN A 33 -2.04 39.81 10.32
CA ASN A 33 -1.28 39.13 11.38
C ASN A 33 -0.37 40.07 12.19
N GLN A 34 0.26 41.04 11.53
CA GLN A 34 1.18 41.98 12.18
C GLN A 34 0.45 42.97 13.09
N PHE A 35 -0.75 43.43 12.70
CA PHE A 35 -1.51 44.42 13.45
C PHE A 35 -2.64 43.84 14.32
N ASN A 36 -2.91 42.53 14.25
CA ASN A 36 -3.97 41.88 15.04
C ASN A 36 -3.73 41.94 16.56
N GLN A 37 -2.50 42.17 17.00
CA GLN A 37 -2.16 42.30 18.43
C GLN A 37 -2.50 43.69 18.98
N THR A 38 -2.55 44.72 18.13
CA THR A 38 -2.68 46.12 18.54
C THR A 38 -3.99 46.77 18.08
N LEU A 39 -4.60 46.25 17.02
CA LEU A 39 -5.79 46.84 16.38
C LEU A 39 -6.86 45.78 16.12
N ASN A 40 -8.12 46.21 16.21
CA ASN A 40 -9.26 45.36 15.88
C ASN A 40 -9.29 45.02 14.37
N LEU A 41 -9.74 43.81 14.03
CA LEU A 41 -9.84 43.37 12.64
C LEU A 41 -10.68 44.33 11.77
N THR A 42 -11.73 44.94 12.33
CA THR A 42 -12.55 45.94 11.65
C THR A 42 -11.77 47.21 11.31
N THR A 43 -10.95 47.71 12.24
CA THR A 43 -10.12 48.89 12.00
C THR A 43 -9.07 48.60 10.92
N ILE A 44 -8.42 47.44 10.96
CA ILE A 44 -7.41 47.02 9.97
C ILE A 44 -8.05 46.87 8.57
N LEU A 45 -9.22 46.24 8.48
CA LEU A 45 -9.90 46.04 7.20
C LEU A 45 -10.45 47.36 6.63
N LYS A 46 -10.92 48.29 7.48
CA LYS A 46 -11.34 49.63 7.06
C LYS A 46 -10.17 50.47 6.54
N THR A 47 -8.99 50.40 7.17
CA THR A 47 -7.81 51.16 6.72
C THR A 47 -7.28 50.66 5.37
N ILE A 48 -7.36 49.34 5.12
CA ILE A 48 -6.95 48.71 3.85
C ILE A 48 -8.11 48.70 2.82
N GLN A 49 -9.28 49.26 3.15
CA GLN A 49 -10.49 49.27 2.30
C GLN A 49 -10.96 47.89 1.80
N ILE A 50 -10.77 46.83 2.60
CA ILE A 50 -11.22 45.47 2.25
C ILE A 50 -12.51 45.15 3.00
N LYS A 51 -13.52 44.65 2.29
CA LYS A 51 -14.76 44.15 2.92
C LYS A 51 -14.44 42.93 3.81
N ARG A 52 -15.09 42.85 4.98
CA ARG A 52 -14.97 41.70 5.90
C ARG A 52 -15.23 40.36 5.21
N SER A 53 -16.26 40.30 4.35
CA SER A 53 -16.59 39.10 3.57
C SER A 53 -15.44 38.64 2.68
N THR A 54 -14.75 39.58 2.01
CA THR A 54 -13.59 39.30 1.17
C THR A 54 -12.44 38.69 1.98
N TYR A 55 -12.17 39.21 3.18
CA TYR A 55 -11.12 38.64 4.06
C TYR A 55 -11.43 37.20 4.47
N TYR A 56 -12.65 36.91 4.93
CA TYR A 56 -13.04 35.55 5.31
C TYR A 56 -13.03 34.59 4.10
N TRP A 57 -13.48 35.04 2.94
CA TRP A 57 -13.38 34.26 1.70
C TRP A 57 -11.92 33.94 1.33
N LEU A 58 -11.02 34.92 1.43
CA LEU A 58 -9.58 34.72 1.24
C LEU A 58 -9.03 33.69 2.23
N LYS A 59 -9.48 33.73 3.48
CA LYS A 59 -9.01 32.82 4.55
C LYS A 59 -9.45 31.38 4.27
N VAL A 60 -10.70 31.20 3.88
CA VAL A 60 -11.23 29.89 3.45
C VAL A 60 -10.46 29.38 2.23
N LYS A 61 -10.26 30.23 1.22
CA LYS A 61 -9.53 29.87 -0.01
C LYS A 61 -8.08 29.45 0.29
N ASN A 62 -7.40 30.13 1.21
CA ASN A 62 -6.05 29.76 1.60
C ASN A 62 -6.00 28.41 2.30
N LYS A 63 -6.93 28.16 3.23
CA LYS A 63 -7.04 26.89 3.95
C LYS A 63 -7.32 25.70 3.01
N ILE A 64 -8.12 25.91 1.96
CA ILE A 64 -8.37 24.91 0.91
C ILE A 64 -7.07 24.60 0.17
N LYS A 65 -6.33 25.64 -0.24
CA LYS A 65 -5.07 25.49 -0.97
C LYS A 65 -4.02 24.73 -0.14
N GLU A 66 -3.84 25.09 1.13
CA GLU A 66 -2.94 24.37 2.05
C GLU A 66 -3.31 22.89 2.19
N LYS A 67 -4.61 22.59 2.23
CA LYS A 67 -5.11 21.21 2.30
C LYS A 67 -4.82 20.42 1.03
N GLU A 68 -4.93 21.05 -0.14
CA GLU A 68 -4.60 20.46 -1.44
C GLU A 68 -3.09 20.20 -1.57
N GLU A 69 -2.26 21.18 -1.22
CA GLU A 69 -0.79 21.04 -1.23
C GLU A 69 -0.34 19.91 -0.29
N LYS A 70 -0.92 19.84 0.92
CA LYS A 70 -0.67 18.75 1.87
C LYS A 70 -1.08 17.40 1.28
N TYR A 71 -2.24 17.33 0.63
CA TYR A 71 -2.71 16.09 0.00
C TYR A 71 -1.76 15.62 -1.12
N LEU A 72 -1.30 16.54 -1.96
CA LEU A 72 -0.36 16.25 -3.05
C LEU A 72 1.00 15.77 -2.50
N LEU A 73 1.49 16.37 -1.42
CA LEU A 73 2.71 15.93 -0.76
C LEU A 73 2.55 14.51 -0.18
N GLN A 74 1.43 14.23 0.49
CA GLN A 74 1.12 12.89 1.01
C GLN A 74 1.09 11.85 -0.11
N GLN A 75 0.50 12.20 -1.26
CA GLN A 75 0.44 11.35 -2.44
C GLN A 75 1.82 10.99 -2.99
N LYS A 76 2.70 12.00 -3.16
CA LYS A 76 4.08 11.78 -3.62
C LYS A 76 4.86 10.87 -2.69
N ARG A 77 4.77 11.12 -1.38
CA ARG A 77 5.43 10.32 -0.34
C ARG A 77 4.95 8.86 -0.31
N ILE A 78 3.64 8.64 -0.40
CA ILE A 78 3.07 7.28 -0.46
C ILE A 78 3.54 6.55 -1.73
N LYS A 79 3.54 7.24 -2.89
CA LYS A 79 4.02 6.65 -4.14
C LYS A 79 5.50 6.24 -4.06
N ALA A 80 6.34 7.10 -3.47
CA ALA A 80 7.76 6.80 -3.25
C ALA A 80 7.96 5.58 -2.34
N LEU A 81 7.22 5.49 -1.23
CA LEU A 81 7.27 4.32 -0.35
C LEU A 81 6.83 3.04 -1.07
N CYS A 82 5.71 3.08 -1.81
CA CYS A 82 5.24 1.92 -2.55
C CYS A 82 6.25 1.45 -3.61
N LEU A 83 6.88 2.39 -4.31
CA LEU A 83 7.93 2.09 -5.30
C LEU A 83 9.16 1.45 -4.64
N HIS A 84 9.64 2.02 -3.53
CA HIS A 84 10.78 1.51 -2.78
C HIS A 84 10.60 0.05 -2.34
N TYR A 85 9.38 -0.33 -1.94
CA TYR A 85 9.04 -1.69 -1.53
C TYR A 85 8.43 -2.54 -2.66
N GLN A 86 8.64 -2.16 -3.93
CA GLN A 86 8.19 -2.90 -5.11
C GLN A 86 6.70 -3.29 -5.07
N TYR A 87 5.87 -2.46 -4.44
CA TYR A 87 4.43 -2.65 -4.26
C TYR A 87 4.02 -3.89 -3.45
N PHE A 88 4.91 -4.51 -2.67
CA PHE A 88 4.55 -5.69 -1.86
C PHE A 88 3.66 -5.36 -0.66
N TYR A 89 3.73 -4.12 -0.17
CA TYR A 89 3.05 -3.71 1.04
C TYR A 89 1.72 -3.03 0.78
N GLY A 90 0.73 -3.38 1.60
CA GLY A 90 -0.60 -2.76 1.58
C GLY A 90 -0.73 -1.54 2.46
N HIS A 91 -1.86 -0.86 2.30
CA HIS A 91 -2.13 0.43 2.94
C HIS A 91 -1.90 0.40 4.46
N ARG A 92 -2.17 -0.72 5.15
CA ARG A 92 -1.90 -0.86 6.59
C ARG A 92 -0.41 -0.74 6.92
N LYS A 93 0.43 -1.49 6.20
CA LYS A 93 1.90 -1.49 6.38
C LYS A 93 2.52 -0.20 5.87
N ILE A 94 2.04 0.32 4.73
CA ILE A 94 2.45 1.63 4.22
C ILE A 94 2.11 2.75 5.21
N THR A 95 0.96 2.69 5.92
CA THR A 95 0.63 3.68 6.96
C THR A 95 1.65 3.67 8.09
N THR A 96 2.01 2.48 8.61
CA THR A 96 3.03 2.36 9.66
C THR A 96 4.40 2.84 9.21
N LEU A 97 4.77 2.58 7.95
CA LEU A 97 6.05 3.05 7.39
C LEU A 97 6.03 4.57 7.21
N TYR A 98 4.93 5.12 6.71
CA TYR A 98 4.75 6.56 6.54
C TYR A 98 4.92 7.33 7.84
N HIS A 99 4.32 6.84 8.93
CA HIS A 99 4.46 7.46 10.26
C HIS A 99 5.92 7.44 10.71
N LYS A 100 6.63 6.32 10.52
CA LYS A 100 8.05 6.19 10.89
C LYS A 100 8.98 7.08 10.05
N THR A 101 8.71 7.23 8.75
CA THR A 101 9.63 7.96 7.85
C THR A 101 9.40 9.45 7.82
N PHE A 102 8.15 9.92 7.94
CA PHE A 102 7.81 11.34 7.78
C PHE A 102 7.33 12.02 9.06
N ASN A 103 7.23 11.27 10.17
CA ASN A 103 6.76 11.74 11.47
C ASN A 103 5.41 12.50 11.40
N GLU A 104 4.55 12.09 10.46
CA GLU A 104 3.25 12.72 10.20
C GLU A 104 2.14 11.70 10.38
N LEU A 105 1.15 12.03 11.21
CA LEU A 105 -0.02 11.20 11.44
C LEU A 105 -1.00 11.27 10.27
N ILE A 106 -1.12 10.16 9.55
CA ILE A 106 -2.13 9.95 8.52
C ILE A 106 -3.04 8.77 8.86
N THR A 107 -4.35 8.93 8.64
CA THR A 107 -5.33 7.86 8.87
C THR A 107 -5.17 6.75 7.83
N LYS A 108 -5.29 5.49 8.26
CA LYS A 108 -5.24 4.30 7.38
C LYS A 108 -6.21 4.40 6.19
N LYS A 109 -7.43 4.92 6.42
CA LYS A 109 -8.44 5.18 5.38
C LYS A 109 -7.95 6.16 4.31
N LYS A 110 -7.25 7.22 4.73
CA LYS A 110 -6.72 8.24 3.80
C LYS A 110 -5.61 7.66 2.93
N VAL A 111 -4.70 6.87 3.50
CA VAL A 111 -3.68 6.13 2.73
C VAL A 111 -4.34 5.20 1.72
N TYR A 112 -5.37 4.44 2.13
CA TYR A 112 -6.13 3.58 1.23
C TYR A 112 -6.76 4.37 0.07
N THR A 113 -7.45 5.49 0.34
CA THR A 113 -8.05 6.34 -0.71
C THR A 113 -6.98 6.87 -1.66
N ILE A 114 -5.83 7.31 -1.16
CA ILE A 114 -4.72 7.79 -1.99
C ILE A 114 -4.19 6.67 -2.88
N MET A 115 -3.93 5.48 -2.32
CA MET A 115 -3.46 4.33 -3.10
C MET A 115 -4.47 3.96 -4.19
N ARG A 116 -5.76 3.87 -3.84
CA ARG A 116 -6.85 3.49 -4.76
C ARG A 116 -7.06 4.51 -5.88
N LYS A 117 -6.98 5.81 -5.59
CA LYS A 117 -7.06 6.88 -6.59
C LYS A 117 -5.87 6.90 -7.56
N ASN A 118 -4.73 6.37 -7.15
CA ASN A 118 -3.52 6.28 -7.98
C ASN A 118 -3.34 4.91 -8.63
N SER A 119 -4.35 4.04 -8.57
CA SER A 119 -4.27 2.66 -9.06
C SER A 119 -3.06 1.88 -8.48
N ILE A 120 -2.67 2.21 -7.24
CA ILE A 120 -1.58 1.54 -6.52
C ILE A 120 -2.18 0.37 -5.76
N PHE A 121 -1.92 -0.84 -6.26
CA PHE A 121 -2.35 -2.09 -5.63
C PHE A 121 -1.16 -2.87 -5.10
N CYS A 122 -1.40 -3.71 -4.10
CA CYS A 122 -0.39 -4.64 -3.62
C CYS A 122 -0.13 -5.69 -4.69
N ARG A 123 1.14 -5.86 -5.05
CA ARG A 123 1.55 -6.99 -5.87
C ARG A 123 1.54 -8.24 -5.00
N LEU A 124 0.57 -9.11 -5.25
CA LEU A 124 0.61 -10.47 -4.70
C LEU A 124 1.82 -11.19 -5.30
N ARG A 125 2.52 -11.96 -4.46
CA ARG A 125 3.56 -12.86 -4.96
C ARG A 125 2.89 -13.82 -5.95
N ILE A 126 3.28 -13.73 -7.22
CA ILE A 126 2.87 -14.72 -8.22
C ILE A 126 3.30 -16.08 -7.66
N LYS A 127 2.34 -16.98 -7.42
CA LYS A 127 2.67 -18.37 -7.10
C LYS A 127 3.55 -18.83 -8.26
N LYS A 128 4.82 -19.18 -7.98
CA LYS A 128 5.67 -19.79 -8.99
C LYS A 128 4.89 -21.02 -9.47
N ASN A 129 4.39 -20.97 -10.70
CA ASN A 129 3.75 -22.12 -11.31
C ASN A 129 4.80 -23.23 -11.27
N LYS A 130 4.50 -24.35 -10.59
CA LYS A 130 5.38 -25.53 -10.53
C LYS A 130 5.67 -26.10 -11.94
N TYR A 131 5.03 -25.58 -12.98
CA TYR A 131 5.20 -25.93 -14.39
C TYR A 131 6.48 -25.44 -15.07
N TYR A 132 7.45 -24.84 -14.36
CA TYR A 132 8.79 -24.59 -14.93
C TYR A 132 9.54 -25.88 -15.32
N TYR A 133 9.00 -27.06 -15.00
CA TYR A 133 9.49 -28.35 -15.48
C TYR A 133 9.03 -28.72 -16.90
N ASN A 134 8.06 -28.03 -17.51
CA ASN A 134 7.38 -28.53 -18.70
C ASN A 134 8.10 -28.33 -20.04
N ASN A 135 9.07 -27.41 -20.18
CA ASN A 135 9.61 -27.10 -21.51
C ASN A 135 11.01 -27.66 -21.78
N ASN A 136 11.87 -27.82 -20.78
CA ASN A 136 13.25 -28.27 -21.01
C ASN A 136 13.53 -29.73 -20.59
N LEU A 137 12.60 -30.39 -19.88
CA LEU A 137 12.73 -31.79 -19.49
C LEU A 137 11.88 -32.75 -20.32
N LYS A 138 10.79 -32.26 -20.95
CA LYS A 138 9.89 -33.10 -21.77
C LYS A 138 10.59 -33.71 -22.99
N SER A 139 11.56 -33.01 -23.60
CA SER A 139 12.26 -33.54 -24.79
C SER A 139 13.13 -34.77 -24.49
N LYS A 140 13.41 -35.07 -23.22
CA LYS A 140 14.22 -36.24 -22.79
C LYS A 140 13.43 -37.31 -22.02
N LEU A 141 12.15 -37.07 -21.71
CA LEU A 141 11.34 -38.00 -20.95
C LEU A 141 10.39 -38.73 -21.91
N LYS A 142 10.59 -40.03 -22.07
CA LYS A 142 9.66 -40.90 -22.81
C LYS A 142 8.37 -40.94 -21.99
N VAL A 143 7.33 -40.25 -22.46
CA VAL A 143 6.00 -40.32 -21.84
C VAL A 143 5.46 -41.72 -22.10
N VAL A 144 5.35 -42.53 -21.05
CA VAL A 144 4.73 -43.85 -21.10
C VAL A 144 3.21 -43.67 -20.99
N ASP A 145 2.45 -44.46 -21.74
CA ASP A 145 0.98 -44.42 -21.68
C ASP A 145 0.48 -44.76 -20.27
N ASN A 146 -0.52 -44.00 -19.80
CA ASN A 146 -1.13 -44.24 -18.50
C ASN A 146 -2.05 -45.46 -18.56
N LEU A 147 -1.50 -46.64 -18.28
CA LEU A 147 -2.24 -47.91 -18.31
C LEU A 147 -3.42 -47.96 -17.30
N ILE A 148 -3.37 -47.17 -16.22
CA ILE A 148 -4.40 -47.16 -15.18
C ILE A 148 -5.61 -46.32 -15.62
N ASN A 149 -5.42 -45.25 -16.39
CA ASN A 149 -6.50 -44.37 -16.86
C ASN A 149 -7.49 -43.94 -15.75
N GLN A 150 -6.97 -43.68 -14.53
CA GLN A 150 -7.75 -43.34 -13.33
C GLN A 150 -8.72 -44.43 -12.84
N ASP A 151 -8.61 -45.66 -13.36
CA ASP A 151 -9.32 -46.83 -12.86
C ASP A 151 -8.52 -47.52 -11.75
N PHE A 152 -8.77 -47.11 -10.51
CA PHE A 152 -8.07 -47.59 -9.31
C PHE A 152 -8.76 -48.77 -8.62
N ILE A 153 -9.75 -49.42 -9.25
CA ILE A 153 -10.48 -50.55 -8.67
C ILE A 153 -10.11 -51.82 -9.45
N SER A 154 -9.77 -52.90 -8.75
CA SER A 154 -9.62 -54.24 -9.33
C SER A 154 -10.77 -55.15 -8.92
N LYS A 155 -11.10 -56.14 -9.76
CA LYS A 155 -12.14 -57.14 -9.48
C LYS A 155 -11.57 -58.40 -8.82
N THR A 156 -10.25 -58.59 -8.91
CA THR A 156 -9.52 -59.72 -8.37
C THR A 156 -8.31 -59.24 -7.57
N PRO A 157 -7.88 -59.98 -6.53
CA PRO A 157 -6.70 -59.64 -5.76
C PRO A 157 -5.44 -59.63 -6.63
N LEU A 158 -4.43 -58.87 -6.23
CA LEU A 158 -3.10 -58.78 -6.87
C LEU A 158 -3.09 -58.30 -8.33
N GLN A 159 -4.19 -57.74 -8.82
CA GLN A 159 -4.29 -57.27 -10.22
C GLN A 159 -3.69 -55.87 -10.40
N LYS A 160 -3.87 -54.99 -9.42
CA LYS A 160 -3.37 -53.61 -9.43
C LYS A 160 -2.76 -53.33 -8.06
N LEU A 161 -1.46 -53.07 -8.04
CA LEU A 161 -0.71 -52.77 -6.82
C LEU A 161 -0.26 -51.33 -6.83
N PHE A 162 -0.51 -50.63 -5.73
CA PHE A 162 -0.05 -49.26 -5.53
C PHE A 162 1.08 -49.24 -4.53
N THR A 163 2.07 -48.40 -4.80
CA THR A 163 3.18 -48.16 -3.87
C THR A 163 3.21 -46.69 -3.50
N ASP A 164 3.39 -46.41 -2.22
CA ASP A 164 3.62 -45.05 -1.74
C ASP A 164 4.68 -45.06 -0.64
N VAL A 165 5.49 -44.00 -0.62
CA VAL A 165 6.51 -43.77 0.40
C VAL A 165 6.13 -42.53 1.19
N THR A 166 5.82 -42.74 2.46
CA THR A 166 5.48 -41.68 3.41
C THR A 166 6.58 -41.56 4.47
N TYR A 167 6.62 -40.42 5.18
CA TYR A 167 7.60 -40.21 6.25
C TYR A 167 6.95 -39.68 7.51
N PHE A 168 7.44 -40.16 8.65
CA PHE A 168 7.00 -39.76 9.98
C PHE A 168 8.13 -39.03 10.70
N LYS A 169 7.81 -37.91 11.34
CA LYS A 169 8.77 -37.21 12.19
C LYS A 169 8.78 -37.85 13.58
N THR A 170 9.92 -38.39 13.99
CA THR A 170 10.14 -38.97 15.32
C THR A 170 11.18 -38.15 16.10
N PRO A 171 11.30 -38.31 17.43
CA PRO A 171 12.36 -37.66 18.22
C PRO A 171 13.78 -38.01 17.75
N LYS A 172 13.97 -39.17 17.11
CA LYS A 172 15.27 -39.65 16.62
C LYS A 172 15.57 -39.25 15.17
N GLY A 173 14.63 -38.58 14.48
CA GLY A 173 14.76 -38.22 13.06
C GLY A 173 13.53 -38.62 12.24
N PHE A 174 13.68 -38.59 10.92
CA PHE A 174 12.62 -39.04 10.00
C PHE A 174 12.67 -40.56 9.82
N LEU A 175 11.51 -41.19 9.94
CA LEU A 175 11.29 -42.60 9.60
C LEU A 175 10.52 -42.65 8.28
N TYR A 176 11.07 -43.30 7.29
CA TYR A 176 10.42 -43.53 6.00
C TYR A 176 9.69 -44.87 6.03
N PHE A 177 8.47 -44.89 5.50
CA PHE A 177 7.60 -46.06 5.43
C PHE A 177 7.16 -46.24 3.97
N SER A 178 7.57 -47.36 3.39
CA SER A 178 7.15 -47.82 2.07
C SER A 178 6.12 -48.92 2.23
N CYS A 179 5.02 -48.83 1.50
CA CYS A 179 3.99 -49.86 1.52
C CYS A 179 3.49 -50.20 0.12
N ILE A 180 3.10 -51.45 -0.05
CA ILE A 180 2.44 -51.99 -1.24
C ILE A 180 0.99 -52.30 -0.86
N ILE A 181 0.05 -51.67 -1.56
CA ILE A 181 -1.39 -51.75 -1.30
C ILE A 181 -2.07 -52.46 -2.47
N ASP A 182 -2.94 -53.43 -2.18
CA ASP A 182 -3.83 -54.02 -3.18
C ASP A 182 -5.02 -53.10 -3.47
N SER A 183 -5.25 -52.79 -4.73
CA SER A 183 -6.44 -52.08 -5.22
C SER A 183 -7.77 -52.80 -4.94
N PHE A 184 -7.74 -54.12 -4.74
CA PHE A 184 -8.96 -54.93 -4.59
C PHE A 184 -9.69 -54.63 -3.27
N ASN A 185 -8.93 -54.58 -2.17
CA ASN A 185 -9.46 -54.45 -0.81
C ASN A 185 -8.71 -53.40 0.03
N ASN A 186 -7.80 -52.63 -0.58
CA ASN A 186 -6.93 -51.64 0.07
C ASN A 186 -6.10 -52.20 1.23
N GLN A 187 -5.79 -53.50 1.22
CA GLN A 187 -4.92 -54.10 2.22
C GLN A 187 -3.45 -53.89 1.88
N ILE A 188 -2.65 -53.70 2.91
CA ILE A 188 -1.19 -53.65 2.80
C ILE A 188 -0.68 -55.08 2.67
N ILE A 189 -0.09 -55.41 1.52
CA ILE A 189 0.48 -56.73 1.23
C ILE A 189 1.92 -56.81 1.75
N ALA A 190 2.67 -55.72 1.63
CA ALA A 190 4.05 -55.63 2.08
C ALA A 190 4.36 -54.22 2.56
N PHE A 191 5.26 -54.10 3.53
CA PHE A 191 5.76 -52.82 4.01
C PHE A 191 7.22 -52.92 4.44
N HIS A 192 7.93 -51.79 4.35
CA HIS A 192 9.29 -51.64 4.83
C HIS A 192 9.50 -50.28 5.48
N THR A 193 10.36 -50.23 6.51
CA THR A 193 10.70 -49.00 7.21
C THR A 193 12.21 -48.78 7.23
N SER A 194 12.65 -47.56 6.94
CA SER A 194 14.06 -47.18 6.96
C SER A 194 14.24 -45.77 7.51
N ASN A 195 15.42 -45.47 8.04
CA ASN A 195 15.79 -44.11 8.43
C ASN A 195 16.25 -43.27 7.23
N HIS A 196 16.38 -43.89 6.05
CA HIS A 196 16.85 -43.26 4.82
C HIS A 196 15.92 -43.58 3.64
N GLN A 197 15.75 -42.61 2.75
CA GLN A 197 15.04 -42.79 1.49
C GLN A 197 16.04 -43.24 0.40
N ASN A 198 16.30 -44.54 0.35
CA ASN A 198 17.19 -45.21 -0.61
C ASN A 198 16.43 -46.23 -1.46
N LYS A 199 17.10 -46.81 -2.47
CA LYS A 199 16.50 -47.84 -3.34
C LYS A 199 16.11 -49.09 -2.55
N ASP A 200 16.82 -49.38 -1.47
CA ASP A 200 16.58 -50.56 -0.64
C ASP A 200 15.27 -50.47 0.18
N LEU A 201 14.61 -49.31 0.20
CA LEU A 201 13.33 -49.08 0.85
C LEU A 201 12.13 -49.60 0.02
N VAL A 202 12.32 -49.88 -1.27
CA VAL A 202 11.25 -50.28 -2.22
C VAL A 202 11.56 -51.62 -2.86
#